data_AF-A0A1Q9VGE4-F1
#
_entry.id   AF-A0A1Q9VGE4-F1
#
_cell.length_a   1.000
_cell.length_b   1.000
_cell.length_c   1.000
_cell.angle_alpha   90.00
_cell.angle_beta   90.00
_cell.angle_gamma   90.00
#
_symmetry.space_group_name_H-M   'P 1'
#
loop_
_entity.id
_entity.type
_entity.pdbx_description
1 polymer ?
#
loop_
_entity_poly.entity_id
_entity_poly.type
_entity_poly.pdbx_seq_one_letter_code
_entity_poly.pdbx_strand_id
1 'polypeptide(L)'
;MVEATGRVGVGDRVTYLPGTGSRSGTQRSGTASSTAPRRCVQGRVVAPPVADPYAAVVWVPTRPDGAADDVEPTWVRHDRLVEIAHPNAVSGVEDARP
;
A
#
# COMPACT_ATOMS: atom_id res chain seq x y z
N MET A 1 -20.58 7.49 -6.12
CA MET A 1 -19.93 6.72 -7.20
C MET A 1 -18.43 6.93 -7.00
N VAL A 2 -17.76 6.03 -6.29
CA VAL A 2 -16.31 6.13 -6.00
C VAL A 2 -15.61 5.14 -6.92
N GLU A 3 -15.29 5.57 -8.13
CA GLU A 3 -14.49 4.79 -9.07
C GLU A 3 -13.02 5.20 -9.00
N ALA A 4 -12.15 4.21 -9.22
CA ALA A 4 -10.71 4.28 -9.43
C ALA A 4 -9.77 4.32 -8.21
N THR A 5 -10.02 3.47 -7.20
CA THR A 5 -8.87 2.71 -6.67
C THR A 5 -8.88 1.39 -7.43
N GLY A 6 -7.96 1.27 -8.41
CA GLY A 6 -7.82 0.06 -9.21
C GLY A 6 -7.66 -1.18 -8.32
N ARG A 7 -7.98 -2.36 -8.86
CA ARG A 7 -7.80 -3.62 -8.13
C ARG A 7 -6.35 -3.72 -7.66
N VAL A 8 -6.11 -3.55 -6.36
CA VAL A 8 -4.77 -3.74 -5.80
C VAL A 8 -4.45 -5.23 -5.75
N GLY A 9 -3.27 -5.61 -6.22
CA GLY A 9 -2.84 -7.00 -6.38
C GLY A 9 -1.39 -7.22 -5.96
N VAL A 10 -1.03 -8.48 -5.80
CA VAL A 10 0.36 -8.86 -5.47
C VAL A 10 1.32 -8.36 -6.54
N GLY A 11 2.42 -7.75 -6.10
CA GLY A 11 3.45 -7.20 -6.98
C GLY A 11 3.25 -5.72 -7.34
N ASP A 12 2.05 -5.17 -7.11
CA ASP A 12 1.77 -3.75 -7.31
C ASP A 12 2.68 -2.89 -6.43
N ARG A 13 3.16 -1.80 -7.02
CA ARG A 13 3.85 -0.72 -6.30
C ARG A 13 2.80 0.19 -5.70
N VAL A 14 2.94 0.54 -4.43
CA VAL A 14 1.98 1.37 -3.72
C VAL A 14 2.68 2.50 -2.99
N THR A 15 2.09 3.68 -3.05
CA THR A 15 2.41 4.80 -2.18
C THR A 15 1.26 4.96 -1.19
N TYR A 16 1.56 5.09 0.10
CA TYR A 16 0.53 5.17 1.14
C TYR A 16 0.87 6.15 2.25
N LEU A 17 -0.16 6.62 2.94
CA LEU A 17 -0.03 7.43 4.13
C LEU A 17 0.14 6.52 5.35
N PRO A 18 1.22 6.66 6.14
CA PRO A 18 1.38 5.85 7.34
C PRO A 18 0.24 6.15 8.33
N GLY A 19 -0.45 5.09 8.75
CA GLY A 19 -1.50 5.17 9.76
C GLY A 19 -0.97 5.69 11.09
N THR A 20 -1.84 6.28 11.92
CA THR A 20 -1.52 6.59 13.33
C THR A 20 -1.37 5.34 14.20
N GLY A 21 -1.74 4.17 13.68
CA GLY A 21 -1.66 2.91 14.39
C GLY A 21 -1.37 1.75 13.44
N SER A 22 -0.11 1.35 13.40
CA SER A 22 0.27 -0.06 13.38
C SER A 22 1.64 -0.14 14.04
N ARG A 23 1.66 -0.15 15.38
CA ARG A 23 2.85 -0.53 16.14
C ARG A 23 2.98 -2.03 16.04
N SER A 24 3.67 -2.52 15.02
CA SER A 24 4.38 -3.79 15.11
C SER A 24 5.76 -3.56 14.54
N GLY A 25 6.79 -3.69 15.38
CA GLY A 25 8.19 -3.53 15.03
C GLY A 25 8.83 -2.20 15.47
N THR A 26 9.21 -2.11 16.74
CA THR A 26 10.40 -1.37 17.22
C THR A 26 10.54 0.11 16.83
N GLN A 27 9.66 0.99 17.32
CA GLN A 27 10.04 2.39 17.53
C GLN A 27 10.40 2.59 19.00
N ARG A 28 11.69 2.41 19.31
CA ARG A 28 12.24 2.82 20.61
C ARG A 28 12.02 4.32 20.77
N SER A 29 11.37 4.66 21.89
CA SER A 29 11.23 5.95 22.56
C SER A 29 11.80 7.17 21.83
N GLY A 30 10.90 8.01 21.34
CA GLY A 30 11.15 9.41 21.05
C GLY A 30 9.85 10.16 21.22
N THR A 31 9.77 11.00 22.25
CA THR A 31 8.72 12.01 22.43
C THR A 31 8.66 12.88 21.18
N ALA A 32 7.71 12.61 20.28
CA ALA A 32 7.46 13.46 19.13
C ALA A 32 5.95 13.67 18.99
N SER A 33 5.44 14.57 19.84
CA SER A 33 4.54 15.59 19.32
C SER A 33 5.29 16.28 18.18
N SER A 34 4.95 15.97 16.94
CA SER A 34 5.57 16.60 15.78
C SER A 34 4.50 16.75 14.72
N THR A 35 3.99 17.98 14.63
CA THR A 35 3.35 18.60 13.47
C THR A 35 4.35 18.63 12.31
N ALA A 36 4.78 17.46 11.84
CA ALA A 36 5.53 17.28 10.62
C ALA A 36 4.60 16.57 9.62
N PRO A 37 4.54 17.01 8.35
CA PRO A 37 3.76 16.30 7.34
C PRO A 37 4.26 14.86 7.28
N ARG A 38 3.36 13.91 7.53
CA ARG A 38 3.67 12.49 7.41
C ARG A 38 4.09 12.23 5.98
N ARG A 39 5.38 11.98 5.77
CA ARG A 39 5.90 11.65 4.44
C ARG A 39 5.22 10.37 3.96
N CYS A 40 4.79 10.36 2.71
CA CYS A 40 4.26 9.16 2.08
C CYS A 40 5.33 8.07 2.10
N VAL A 41 4.89 6.82 2.27
CA VAL A 41 5.76 5.65 2.26
C VAL A 41 5.50 4.88 0.97
N GLN A 42 6.57 4.40 0.34
CA GLN A 42 6.49 3.55 -0.85
C GLN A 42 6.77 2.09 -0.47
N GLY A 43 6.15 1.19 -1.20
CA GLY A 43 6.34 -0.24 -1.01
C GLY A 43 5.73 -1.08 -2.12
N ARG A 44 5.70 -2.39 -1.87
CA ARG A 44 5.10 -3.38 -2.77
C ARG A 44 4.11 -4.24 -2.02
N VAL A 45 3.00 -4.59 -2.67
CA VAL A 45 2.05 -5.57 -2.14
C VAL A 45 2.65 -6.97 -2.24
N VAL A 46 2.76 -7.66 -1.10
CA VAL A 46 3.44 -8.96 -1.01
C VAL A 46 2.48 -10.15 -0.90
N ALA A 47 1.21 -9.91 -0.59
CA ALA A 47 0.19 -10.95 -0.51
C ALA A 47 -1.19 -10.40 -0.95
N PRO A 48 -2.15 -11.28 -1.30
CA PRO A 48 -3.49 -10.84 -1.70
C PRO A 48 -4.15 -9.97 -0.63
N PRO A 49 -4.88 -8.90 -1.01
CA PRO A 49 -5.62 -8.09 -0.06
C PRO A 49 -6.67 -8.91 0.69
N VAL A 50 -6.87 -8.57 1.96
CA VAL A 50 -7.83 -9.24 2.85
C VAL A 50 -8.98 -8.29 3.15
N ALA A 51 -10.20 -8.69 2.78
CA ALA A 51 -11.40 -7.98 3.18
C ALA A 51 -11.77 -8.39 4.61
N ASP A 52 -11.84 -7.43 5.53
CA ASP A 52 -12.37 -7.60 6.87
C ASP A 52 -13.87 -7.28 6.88
N PRO A 53 -14.76 -8.30 6.96
CA PRO A 53 -16.20 -8.09 6.91
C PRO A 53 -16.74 -7.42 8.19
N TYR A 54 -16.03 -7.49 9.32
CA TYR A 54 -16.46 -6.90 10.58
C TYR A 54 -16.14 -5.41 10.64
N ALA A 55 -15.00 -5.01 10.08
CA ALA A 55 -14.60 -3.60 10.01
C ALA A 55 -15.08 -2.89 8.73
N ALA A 56 -15.59 -3.64 7.73
CA ALA A 56 -15.89 -3.14 6.38
C ALA A 56 -14.69 -2.43 5.73
N VAL A 57 -13.48 -2.97 5.93
CA VAL A 57 -12.21 -2.41 5.45
C VAL A 57 -11.43 -3.49 4.69
N VAL A 58 -10.70 -3.07 3.66
CA VAL A 58 -9.73 -3.93 2.97
C VAL A 58 -8.32 -3.61 3.48
N TRP A 59 -7.62 -4.65 3.90
CA TRP A 59 -6.24 -4.59 4.37
C TRP A 59 -5.28 -5.09 3.29
N VAL A 60 -4.22 -4.33 3.05
CA VAL A 60 -3.24 -4.56 1.99
C VAL A 60 -1.88 -4.85 2.63
N PRO A 61 -1.41 -6.11 2.61
CA PRO A 61 -0.10 -6.47 3.16
C PRO A 61 1.00 -5.93 2.24
N THR A 62 1.73 -4.95 2.76
CA THR A 62 2.70 -4.13 2.01
C THR A 62 4.07 -4.24 2.64
N ARG A 63 5.10 -4.49 1.83
CA ARG A 63 6.50 -4.38 2.24
C ARG A 63 7.03 -2.99 1.86
N PRO A 64 7.46 -2.16 2.81
CA PRO A 64 8.12 -0.89 2.51
C PRO A 64 9.40 -1.12 1.71
N ASP A 65 9.73 -0.17 0.84
CA ASP A 65 10.99 -0.21 0.11
C ASP A 65 12.19 -0.21 1.07
N GLY A 66 13.14 -1.11 0.83
CA GLY A 66 14.33 -1.30 1.69
C GLY A 66 14.12 -2.19 2.91
N ALA A 67 12.90 -2.70 3.16
CA ALA A 67 12.69 -3.73 4.17
C ALA A 67 13.19 -5.09 3.67
N ALA A 68 13.79 -5.88 4.56
CA ALA A 68 14.26 -7.23 4.25
C ALA A 68 13.08 -8.18 4.01
N ASP A 69 13.32 -9.24 3.24
CA ASP A 69 12.27 -10.19 2.84
C ASP A 69 11.76 -11.07 3.99
N ASP A 70 12.56 -11.24 5.03
CA ASP A 70 12.24 -11.98 6.27
C ASP A 70 11.44 -11.15 7.28
N VAL A 71 11.22 -9.86 7.02
CA VAL A 71 10.43 -8.98 7.88
C VAL A 71 8.95 -9.09 7.54
N GLU A 72 8.12 -9.14 8.58
CA GLU A 72 6.66 -9.13 8.47
C GLU A 72 6.15 -7.92 7.66
N PRO A 73 5.12 -8.10 6.82
CA PRO A 73 4.56 -6.99 6.06
C PRO A 73 3.84 -5.98 6.95
N THR A 74 3.87 -4.72 6.51
CA THR A 74 3.01 -3.67 7.06
C THR A 74 1.59 -3.82 6.50
N TRP A 75 0.61 -3.90 7.39
CA TRP A 75 -0.80 -3.90 6.99
C TRP A 75 -1.30 -2.48 6.78
N VAL A 76 -1.63 -2.15 5.53
CA VAL A 76 -2.08 -0.82 5.13
C VAL A 76 -3.56 -0.89 4.77
N ARG A 77 -4.37 0.04 5.27
CA ARG A 77 -5.78 0.15 4.85
C ARG A 77 -5.85 0.61 3.40
N HIS A 78 -6.75 0.03 2.62
CA HIS A 78 -6.95 0.40 1.23
C HIS A 78 -7.26 1.89 1.05
N ASP A 79 -8.02 2.51 1.95
CA ASP A 79 -8.31 3.95 1.94
C ASP A 79 -7.10 4.87 2.21
N ARG A 80 -5.95 4.30 2.59
CA ARG A 80 -4.69 5.03 2.81
C ARG A 80 -3.71 4.92 1.65
N LEU A 81 -4.02 4.14 0.63
CA LEU A 81 -3.26 4.10 -0.61
C LEU A 81 -3.55 5.39 -1.38
N VAL A 82 -2.49 6.11 -1.76
CA VAL A 82 -2.58 7.35 -2.53
C VAL A 82 -2.18 7.16 -3.98
N GLU A 83 -1.40 6.12 -4.27
CA GLU A 83 -0.98 5.75 -5.63
C GLU A 83 -0.80 4.24 -5.71
N ILE A 84 -1.22 3.66 -6.84
CA ILE A 84 -1.05 2.23 -7.16
C ILE A 84 -0.50 2.15 -8.58
N ALA A 85 0.69 1.58 -8.71
CA ALA A 85 1.35 1.33 -9.98
C ALA A 85 1.38 -0.19 -10.23
N HIS A 86 0.59 -0.61 -11.22
CA HIS A 86 0.51 -2.00 -11.65
C HIS A 86 1.73 -2.35 -12.51
N PRO A 87 2.38 -3.51 -12.28
CA PRO A 87 3.56 -3.92 -13.05
C PRO A 87 3.25 -4.23 -14.52
N ASN A 88 1.98 -4.17 -14.95
CA ASN A 88 1.54 -4.48 -16.30
C ASN A 88 0.62 -3.40 -16.90
N ALA A 89 1.03 -2.13 -16.87
CA ALA A 89 0.36 -1.04 -17.59
C ALA A 89 1.00 -0.76 -18.97
N VAL A 90 1.68 -1.73 -19.59
CA VAL A 90 2.25 -1.63 -20.95
C VAL A 90 1.95 -2.87 -21.80
N SER A 91 0.78 -2.90 -22.44
CA SER A 91 0.56 -3.43 -23.80
C SER A 91 -0.92 -3.24 -24.17
N GLY A 92 -1.23 -2.04 -24.62
CA GLY A 92 -2.56 -1.66 -25.07
C GLY A 92 -2.49 -0.40 -25.93
N VAL A 93 -1.60 -0.38 -26.92
CA VAL A 93 -1.63 0.59 -28.00
C VAL A 93 -1.12 -0.07 -29.28
N GLU A 94 -1.92 0.09 -30.34
CA GLU A 94 -1.66 -0.20 -31.76
C GLU A 94 -1.50 -1.68 -32.17
N ASP A 95 -2.17 -2.22 -33.19
CA ASP A 95 -2.81 -1.60 -34.34
C ASP A 95 -3.90 -2.54 -34.88
N ALA A 96 -5.08 -2.00 -35.10
CA ALA A 96 -6.18 -2.71 -35.74
C ALA A 96 -6.22 -2.31 -37.22
N ARG A 97 -5.74 -3.23 -38.07
CA ARG A 97 -6.11 -3.45 -39.48
C ARG A 97 -5.63 -2.40 -40.51
N PRO A 98 -5.38 -2.84 -41.76
CA PRO A 98 -6.39 -3.41 -42.67
C PRO A 98 -6.45 -4.95 -42.71
#